data_AF-A0A6G7J8A0-F1
#
_entry.id   AF-A0A6G7J8A0-F1
#
_cell.length_a   1.000
_cell.length_b   1.000
_cell.length_c   1.000
_cell.angle_alpha   90.00
_cell.angle_beta   90.00
_cell.angle_gamma   90.00
#
_symmetry.space_group_name_H-M   'P 1'
#
loop_
_entity.id
_entity.type
_entity.pdbx_description
1 polymer ?
#
loop_
_entity_poly.entity_id
_entity_poly.type
_entity_poly.pdbx_seq_one_letter_code
_entity_poly.pdbx_strand_id
1 'polypeptide(L)'
;MDNINQIHKGVIKLGEYELPCYVIDDGEKVERVLTQREVVKLITGGRESGNLKRYLGSRALEETLPPEISDNFDDNLLIINAGTYSVNGVKASIVVDICNAYLKARQLGLLTTNQVKLAEQSEIFISALAKTGIDAVIDEATGYQYFRKANDLQAKLDAYIVDGYREWTKTFPREFFMHLYRLEGVTPPLEDKPYPKRFGKYVMHYIYDTLDPEIADYLRENNPNPQGNKHHHQKFNDFGYKSLTDHLFSVLGIMKASINLEKFKENLSIAFPNARTRRRSRLNVNKARKKANELNNSGQIGLFDYLPNPNSSKQSKFNFEDENTEEKQISSFNKSLKKGLNWNPKDNN
;
A
#
# COMPACT_ATOMS: atom_id res chain seq x y z
N MET A 1 -13.19 -32.06 7.92
CA MET A 1 -12.89 -30.64 8.22
C MET A 1 -11.39 -30.56 8.28
N ASP A 2 -10.80 -30.07 7.21
CA ASP A 2 -9.35 -30.07 7.03
C ASP A 2 -8.71 -29.03 7.95
N ASN A 3 -7.59 -29.40 8.55
CA ASN A 3 -6.86 -28.57 9.50
C ASN A 3 -6.13 -27.46 8.73
N ILE A 4 -6.64 -26.22 8.82
CA ILE A 4 -6.03 -25.08 8.13
C ILE A 4 -4.81 -24.60 8.92
N ASN A 5 -3.67 -24.44 8.24
CA ASN A 5 -2.45 -23.95 8.84
C ASN A 5 -2.48 -22.42 8.98
N GLN A 6 -2.22 -21.95 10.20
CA GLN A 6 -2.04 -20.54 10.48
C GLN A 6 -0.72 -20.03 9.87
N ILE A 7 -0.78 -18.95 9.08
CA ILE A 7 0.43 -18.33 8.50
C ILE A 7 0.98 -17.22 9.40
N HIS A 8 0.10 -16.34 9.89
CA HIS A 8 0.50 -15.17 10.68
C HIS A 8 -0.44 -14.92 11.87
N LYS A 9 0.11 -14.33 12.94
CA LYS A 9 -0.60 -13.89 14.15
C LYS A 9 -0.36 -12.42 14.39
N GLY A 10 -1.38 -11.72 14.88
CA GLY A 10 -1.26 -10.34 15.34
C GLY A 10 -2.27 -10.02 16.42
N VAL A 11 -2.25 -8.76 16.85
CA VAL A 11 -3.20 -8.22 17.83
C VAL A 11 -3.66 -6.86 17.36
N ILE A 12 -4.97 -6.71 17.16
CA ILE A 12 -5.61 -5.42 16.91
C ILE A 12 -5.82 -4.72 18.26
N LYS A 13 -5.37 -3.48 18.38
CA LYS A 13 -5.63 -2.64 19.55
C LYS A 13 -6.81 -1.72 19.25
N LEU A 14 -7.91 -1.90 19.97
CA LEU A 14 -9.12 -1.10 19.85
C LEU A 14 -9.45 -0.49 21.21
N GLY A 15 -9.05 0.77 21.41
CA GLY A 15 -9.11 1.41 22.73
C GLY A 15 -8.26 0.65 23.76
N GLU A 16 -8.89 0.24 24.85
CA GLU A 16 -8.27 -0.51 25.96
C GLU A 16 -8.22 -2.04 25.70
N TYR A 17 -8.81 -2.52 24.61
CA TYR A 17 -8.92 -3.95 24.34
C TYR A 17 -7.94 -4.41 23.27
N GLU A 18 -7.36 -5.59 23.54
CA GLU A 18 -6.54 -6.34 22.60
C GLU A 18 -7.35 -7.49 22.00
N LEU A 19 -7.37 -7.55 20.67
CA LEU A 19 -8.09 -8.55 19.89
C LEU A 19 -7.09 -9.35 19.04
N PRO A 20 -6.67 -10.55 19.50
CA PRO A 20 -5.92 -11.48 18.69
C PRO A 20 -6.58 -11.76 17.33
N CYS A 21 -5.81 -11.63 16.26
CA CYS A 21 -6.24 -11.87 14.89
C CYS A 21 -5.23 -12.73 14.13
N TYR A 22 -5.70 -13.37 13.06
CA TYR A 22 -4.92 -14.35 12.32
C TYR A 22 -5.13 -14.20 10.82
N VAL A 23 -4.11 -14.57 10.06
CA VAL A 23 -4.19 -14.80 8.62
C VAL A 23 -3.90 -16.26 8.35
N ILE A 24 -4.80 -16.91 7.63
CA ILE A 24 -4.76 -18.34 7.33
C ILE A 24 -4.73 -18.55 5.81
N ASP A 25 -3.99 -19.56 5.37
CA ASP A 25 -4.00 -20.03 3.97
C ASP A 25 -4.63 -21.41 3.94
N ASP A 26 -5.64 -21.59 3.11
CA ASP A 26 -6.17 -22.93 2.81
C ASP A 26 -5.69 -23.41 1.42
N GLY A 27 -4.66 -22.76 0.86
CA GLY A 27 -4.08 -23.10 -0.46
C GLY A 27 -4.88 -22.57 -1.65
N GLU A 28 -6.20 -22.42 -1.50
CA GLU A 28 -7.05 -21.75 -2.49
C GLU A 28 -7.25 -20.27 -2.21
N LYS A 29 -7.36 -19.89 -0.93
CA LYS A 29 -7.64 -18.52 -0.49
C LYS A 29 -6.96 -18.20 0.84
N VAL A 30 -6.53 -16.95 0.92
CA VAL A 30 -6.01 -16.36 2.16
C VAL A 30 -7.15 -15.63 2.88
N GLU A 31 -7.51 -16.11 4.06
CA GLU A 31 -8.60 -15.60 4.87
C GLU A 31 -8.09 -14.87 6.12
N ARG A 32 -8.82 -13.84 6.55
CA ARG A 32 -8.54 -13.10 7.79
C ARG A 32 -9.59 -13.45 8.82
N VAL A 33 -9.13 -13.77 10.02
CA VAL A 33 -10.00 -14.36 11.03
C VAL A 33 -9.74 -13.78 12.41
N LEU A 34 -10.83 -13.64 13.15
CA LEU A 34 -10.86 -13.33 14.57
C LEU A 34 -11.41 -14.55 15.29
N THR A 35 -10.96 -14.82 16.49
CA THR A 35 -11.50 -15.94 17.28
C THR A 35 -12.91 -15.60 17.81
N GLN A 36 -13.78 -16.60 18.00
CA GLN A 36 -15.14 -16.38 18.52
C GLN A 36 -15.16 -15.55 19.81
N ARG A 37 -14.21 -15.81 20.71
CA ARG A 37 -14.09 -15.12 21.98
C ARG A 37 -13.80 -13.62 21.78
N GLU A 38 -12.98 -13.28 20.82
CA GLU A 38 -12.57 -11.94 20.45
C GLU A 38 -13.71 -11.18 19.80
N VAL A 39 -14.53 -11.86 18.98
CA VAL A 39 -15.75 -11.28 18.43
C VAL A 39 -16.75 -10.96 19.54
N VAL A 40 -16.94 -11.87 20.51
CA VAL A 40 -17.79 -11.59 21.67
C VAL A 40 -17.22 -10.43 22.49
N LYS A 41 -15.91 -10.42 22.75
CA LYS A 41 -15.24 -9.35 23.48
C LYS A 41 -15.44 -7.99 22.80
N LEU A 42 -15.36 -7.96 21.48
CA LEU A 42 -15.60 -6.77 20.65
C LEU A 42 -17.04 -6.27 20.80
N ILE A 43 -18.05 -7.10 20.56
CA ILE A 43 -19.46 -6.65 20.58
C ILE A 43 -19.97 -6.34 21.98
N THR A 44 -19.37 -6.91 23.02
CA THR A 44 -19.78 -6.70 24.42
C THR A 44 -18.99 -5.60 25.14
N GLY A 45 -17.93 -5.08 24.53
CA GLY A 45 -17.03 -4.12 25.19
C GLY A 45 -16.22 -4.76 26.33
N GLY A 46 -15.69 -5.97 26.13
CA GLY A 46 -14.69 -6.56 27.04
C GLY A 46 -15.10 -7.84 27.77
N ARG A 47 -16.27 -8.45 27.48
CA ARG A 47 -16.65 -9.72 28.11
C ARG A 47 -15.88 -10.89 27.52
N GLU A 48 -15.23 -11.66 28.38
CA GLU A 48 -14.55 -12.89 27.99
C GLU A 48 -15.56 -14.06 27.92
N SER A 49 -15.96 -14.47 26.72
CA SER A 49 -16.82 -15.64 26.49
C SER A 49 -16.69 -16.13 25.05
N GLY A 50 -16.62 -17.44 24.84
CA GLY A 50 -16.58 -18.04 23.49
C GLY A 50 -17.95 -18.30 22.86
N ASN A 51 -19.06 -18.04 23.57
CA ASN A 51 -20.40 -18.40 23.10
C ASN A 51 -21.00 -17.30 22.22
N LEU A 52 -20.46 -17.11 21.01
CA LEU A 52 -20.95 -16.12 20.05
C LEU A 52 -22.38 -16.44 19.59
N LYS A 53 -22.72 -17.73 19.43
CA LYS A 53 -24.05 -18.20 18.99
C LYS A 53 -25.19 -17.66 19.87
N ARG A 54 -24.98 -17.52 21.19
CA ARG A 54 -25.95 -16.91 22.11
C ARG A 54 -26.32 -15.47 21.75
N TYR A 55 -25.37 -14.70 21.22
CA TYR A 55 -25.59 -13.30 20.86
C TYR A 55 -26.29 -13.17 19.50
N LEU A 56 -26.04 -14.12 18.60
CA LEU A 56 -26.64 -14.18 17.27
C LEU A 56 -28.08 -14.73 17.29
N GLY A 57 -28.38 -15.69 18.17
CA GLY A 57 -29.72 -16.29 18.31
C GLY A 57 -30.77 -15.40 18.97
N SER A 58 -30.60 -14.08 18.97
CA SER A 58 -31.61 -13.16 19.48
C SER A 58 -32.70 -12.93 18.44
N ARG A 59 -33.96 -12.95 18.88
CA ARG A 59 -35.12 -12.55 18.07
C ARG A 59 -34.95 -11.16 17.41
N ALA A 60 -34.22 -10.25 18.05
CA ALA A 60 -33.98 -8.92 17.50
C ALA A 60 -33.12 -8.92 16.22
N LEU A 61 -32.36 -10.00 15.98
CA LEU A 61 -31.48 -10.14 14.82
C LEU A 61 -32.07 -11.00 13.70
N GLU A 62 -33.20 -11.68 13.93
CA GLU A 62 -33.81 -12.64 13.00
C GLU A 62 -34.04 -12.05 11.60
N GLU A 63 -34.44 -10.78 11.52
CA GLU A 63 -34.70 -10.08 10.24
C GLU A 63 -33.48 -9.35 9.66
N THR A 64 -32.37 -9.25 10.42
CA THR A 64 -31.24 -8.37 10.06
C THR A 64 -29.93 -9.11 9.84
N LEU A 65 -29.80 -10.30 10.42
CA LEU A 65 -28.65 -11.17 10.22
C LEU A 65 -28.81 -11.90 8.88
N PRO A 66 -27.78 -11.93 8.02
CA PRO A 66 -27.83 -12.68 6.78
C PRO A 66 -28.18 -14.17 7.02
N PRO A 67 -29.07 -14.77 6.20
CA PRO A 67 -29.47 -16.18 6.34
C PRO A 67 -28.29 -17.15 6.33
N GLU A 68 -27.26 -16.84 5.55
CA GLU A 68 -26.04 -17.65 5.46
C GLU A 68 -25.33 -17.76 6.82
N ILE A 69 -25.46 -16.73 7.67
CA ILE A 69 -24.88 -16.69 9.02
C ILE A 69 -25.85 -17.26 10.05
N SER A 70 -27.16 -16.99 9.94
CA SER A 70 -28.15 -17.48 10.92
C SER A 70 -28.32 -18.99 10.87
N ASP A 71 -28.38 -19.56 9.66
CA ASP A 71 -28.82 -20.94 9.46
C ASP A 71 -27.64 -21.92 9.62
N ASN A 72 -26.44 -21.50 9.23
CA ASN A 72 -25.24 -22.33 9.19
C ASN A 72 -24.07 -21.71 9.97
N PHE A 73 -24.34 -21.11 11.13
CA PHE A 73 -23.30 -20.42 11.90
C PHE A 73 -22.09 -21.30 12.22
N ASP A 74 -22.33 -22.55 12.63
CA ASP A 74 -21.26 -23.47 13.04
C ASP A 74 -20.41 -23.93 11.83
N ASP A 75 -21.01 -24.05 10.64
CA ASP A 75 -20.30 -24.40 9.41
C ASP A 75 -19.43 -23.25 8.87
N ASN A 76 -19.75 -22.02 9.26
CA ASN A 76 -18.97 -20.83 8.91
C ASN A 76 -17.75 -20.61 9.82
N LEU A 77 -17.54 -21.48 10.81
CA LEU A 77 -16.39 -21.41 11.70
C LEU A 77 -15.19 -22.14 11.09
N LEU A 78 -14.04 -21.49 11.16
CA LEU A 78 -12.79 -22.09 10.71
C LEU A 78 -12.02 -22.60 11.92
N ILE A 79 -11.61 -23.87 11.91
CA ILE A 79 -10.76 -24.41 12.96
C ILE A 79 -9.33 -23.96 12.69
N ILE A 80 -8.82 -23.06 13.55
CA ILE A 80 -7.47 -22.52 13.44
C ILE A 80 -6.57 -23.25 14.43
N ASN A 81 -5.45 -23.80 13.96
CA ASN A 81 -4.43 -24.37 14.83
C ASN A 81 -3.46 -23.28 15.29
N ALA A 82 -3.64 -22.80 16.51
CA ALA A 82 -2.78 -21.80 17.15
C ALA A 82 -1.74 -22.50 18.05
N GLY A 83 -0.79 -23.22 17.45
CA GLY A 83 0.18 -24.03 18.18
C GLY A 83 -0.41 -25.37 18.62
N THR A 84 -0.49 -25.60 19.93
CA THR A 84 -0.98 -26.87 20.52
C THR A 84 -2.51 -26.94 20.70
N TYR A 85 -3.23 -25.85 20.42
CA TYR A 85 -4.67 -25.75 20.63
C TYR A 85 -5.35 -25.31 19.33
N SER A 86 -6.50 -25.92 19.05
CA SER A 86 -7.39 -25.52 17.97
C SER A 86 -8.45 -24.55 18.51
N VAL A 87 -8.70 -23.46 17.80
CA VAL A 87 -9.68 -22.43 18.17
C VAL A 87 -10.67 -22.18 17.03
N ASN A 88 -11.90 -21.85 17.38
CA ASN A 88 -12.93 -21.49 16.40
C ASN A 88 -12.73 -20.04 15.94
N GLY A 89 -12.38 -19.91 14.67
CA GLY A 89 -12.24 -18.66 13.94
C GLY A 89 -13.53 -18.24 13.26
N VAL A 90 -13.77 -16.93 13.24
CA VAL A 90 -14.83 -16.24 12.51
C VAL A 90 -14.16 -15.37 11.46
N LYS A 91 -14.59 -15.50 10.20
CA LYS A 91 -14.08 -14.66 9.11
C LYS A 91 -14.32 -13.18 9.39
N ALA A 92 -13.36 -12.34 9.00
CA ALA A 92 -13.42 -10.90 9.21
C ALA A 92 -14.68 -10.26 8.57
N SER A 93 -15.09 -10.73 7.40
CA SER A 93 -16.34 -10.34 6.74
C SER A 93 -17.57 -10.60 7.62
N ILE A 94 -17.67 -11.81 8.18
CA ILE A 94 -18.78 -12.21 9.07
C ILE A 94 -18.83 -11.31 10.31
N VAL A 95 -17.67 -10.91 10.87
CA VAL A 95 -17.64 -9.99 12.02
C VAL A 95 -18.26 -8.63 11.65
N VAL A 96 -17.98 -8.12 10.45
CA VAL A 96 -18.59 -6.88 9.94
C VAL A 96 -20.09 -7.06 9.75
N ASP A 97 -20.54 -8.19 9.20
CA ASP A 97 -21.95 -8.48 8.99
C ASP A 97 -22.73 -8.57 10.31
N ILE A 98 -22.16 -9.21 11.34
CA ILE A 98 -22.72 -9.26 12.69
C ILE A 98 -22.88 -7.84 13.26
N CYS A 99 -21.86 -7.00 13.14
CA CYS A 99 -21.92 -5.61 13.61
C CYS A 99 -23.01 -4.82 12.88
N ASN A 100 -23.09 -4.95 11.55
CA ASN A 100 -24.11 -4.29 10.74
C ASN A 100 -25.53 -4.77 11.07
N ALA A 101 -25.71 -6.05 11.41
CA ALA A 101 -27.00 -6.58 11.84
C ALA A 101 -27.50 -5.87 13.11
N TYR A 102 -26.63 -5.69 14.12
CA TYR A 102 -26.98 -4.91 15.32
C TYR A 102 -27.32 -3.45 15.01
N LEU A 103 -26.59 -2.80 14.09
CA LEU A 103 -26.89 -1.42 13.69
C LEU A 103 -28.25 -1.31 12.99
N LYS A 104 -28.56 -2.24 12.09
CA LYS A 104 -29.87 -2.32 11.41
C LYS A 104 -31.00 -2.58 12.40
N ALA A 105 -30.83 -3.56 13.31
CA ALA A 105 -31.83 -3.87 14.33
C ALA A 105 -32.09 -2.68 15.26
N ARG A 106 -31.05 -1.88 15.57
CA ARG A 106 -31.19 -0.61 16.31
C ARG A 106 -32.01 0.40 15.53
N GLN A 107 -31.74 0.58 14.24
CA GLN A 107 -32.49 1.49 13.36
C GLN A 107 -33.97 1.12 13.26
N LEU A 108 -34.28 -0.18 13.27
CA LEU A 108 -35.65 -0.71 13.26
C LEU A 108 -36.32 -0.72 14.64
N GLY A 109 -35.62 -0.34 15.72
CA GLY A 109 -36.17 -0.34 17.08
C GLY A 109 -36.44 -1.74 17.65
N LEU A 110 -35.80 -2.79 17.10
CA LEU A 110 -36.02 -4.19 17.49
C LEU A 110 -35.20 -4.61 18.73
N LEU A 111 -34.19 -3.81 19.11
CA LEU A 111 -33.26 -4.16 20.19
C LEU A 111 -33.87 -3.95 21.58
N THR A 112 -33.58 -4.88 22.49
CA THR A 112 -33.84 -4.69 23.92
C THR A 112 -32.81 -3.73 24.55
N THR A 113 -33.12 -3.18 25.73
CA THR A 113 -32.22 -2.24 26.46
C THR A 113 -30.81 -2.79 26.67
N ASN A 114 -30.66 -4.09 26.90
CA ASN A 114 -29.36 -4.73 27.07
C ASN A 114 -28.57 -4.87 25.75
N GLN A 115 -29.27 -4.91 24.61
CA GLN A 115 -28.67 -5.07 23.29
C GLN A 115 -28.30 -3.74 22.63
N VAL A 116 -28.89 -2.63 23.08
CA VAL A 116 -28.51 -1.28 22.62
C VAL A 116 -27.00 -1.06 22.83
N LYS A 117 -26.45 -1.49 23.97
CA LYS A 117 -25.01 -1.41 24.24
C LYS A 117 -24.16 -2.24 23.27
N LEU A 118 -24.68 -3.37 22.75
CA LEU A 118 -23.98 -4.17 21.75
C LEU A 118 -23.90 -3.41 20.42
N ALA A 119 -25.00 -2.79 20.01
CA ALA A 119 -25.04 -1.97 18.80
C ALA A 119 -24.13 -0.73 18.89
N GLU A 120 -24.02 -0.09 20.06
CA GLU A 120 -23.05 0.99 20.29
C GLU A 120 -21.60 0.53 20.10
N GLN A 121 -21.23 -0.64 20.65
CA GLN A 121 -19.88 -1.19 20.46
C GLN A 121 -19.62 -1.57 18.99
N SER A 122 -20.60 -2.17 18.32
CA SER A 122 -20.54 -2.44 16.88
C SER A 122 -20.35 -1.16 16.06
N GLU A 123 -21.00 -0.06 16.43
CA GLU A 123 -20.84 1.24 15.77
C GLU A 123 -19.42 1.79 15.91
N ILE A 124 -18.85 1.75 17.13
CA ILE A 124 -17.48 2.19 17.39
C ILE A 124 -16.50 1.38 16.53
N PHE A 125 -16.68 0.05 16.48
CA PHE A 125 -15.81 -0.82 15.70
C PHE A 125 -15.90 -0.54 14.20
N ILE A 126 -17.11 -0.48 13.63
CA ILE A 126 -17.31 -0.18 12.21
C ILE A 126 -16.76 1.21 11.85
N SER A 127 -16.99 2.20 12.72
CA SER A 127 -16.48 3.56 12.53
C SER A 127 -14.94 3.60 12.52
N ALA A 128 -14.28 2.84 13.40
CA ALA A 128 -12.83 2.74 13.44
C ALA A 128 -12.26 2.13 12.14
N LEU A 129 -13.01 1.24 11.49
CA LEU A 129 -12.60 0.56 10.27
C LEU A 129 -13.03 1.26 8.98
N ALA A 130 -13.85 2.32 9.05
CA ALA A 130 -14.52 2.90 7.88
C ALA A 130 -13.56 3.37 6.76
N LYS A 131 -12.32 3.74 7.10
CA LYS A 131 -11.33 4.21 6.11
C LYS A 131 -10.44 3.10 5.55
N THR A 132 -10.11 2.09 6.35
CA THR A 132 -9.09 1.07 6.03
C THR A 132 -9.69 -0.30 5.73
N GLY A 133 -10.81 -0.64 6.36
CA GLY A 133 -11.42 -1.96 6.31
C GLY A 133 -10.77 -2.97 7.27
N ILE A 134 -11.55 -3.94 7.73
CA ILE A 134 -11.10 -4.95 8.71
C ILE A 134 -9.92 -5.77 8.19
N ASP A 135 -9.93 -6.12 6.91
CA ASP A 135 -8.89 -6.96 6.31
C ASP A 135 -7.53 -6.26 6.31
N ALA A 136 -7.51 -4.97 5.98
CA ALA A 136 -6.28 -4.18 5.98
C ALA A 136 -5.75 -3.97 7.41
N VAL A 137 -6.64 -3.82 8.40
CA VAL A 137 -6.25 -3.71 9.80
C VAL A 137 -5.67 -5.03 10.33
N ILE A 138 -6.25 -6.16 9.95
CA ILE A 138 -5.68 -7.49 10.28
C ILE A 138 -4.34 -7.69 9.57
N ASP A 139 -4.24 -7.32 8.29
CA ASP A 139 -2.97 -7.37 7.57
C ASP A 139 -1.92 -6.56 8.32
N GLU A 140 -2.22 -5.32 8.69
CA GLU A 140 -1.32 -4.43 9.42
C GLU A 140 -0.90 -5.01 10.77
N ALA A 141 -1.86 -5.50 11.56
CA ALA A 141 -1.63 -6.06 12.89
C ALA A 141 -0.82 -7.36 12.86
N THR A 142 -0.96 -8.17 11.79
CA THR A 142 -0.24 -9.44 11.62
C THR A 142 1.09 -9.29 10.88
N GLY A 143 1.34 -8.13 10.24
CA GLY A 143 2.47 -7.92 9.35
C GLY A 143 2.30 -8.51 7.94
N TYR A 144 1.14 -9.11 7.65
CA TYR A 144 0.86 -9.76 6.36
C TYR A 144 0.90 -8.79 5.18
N GLN A 145 0.72 -7.48 5.41
CA GLN A 145 0.85 -6.47 4.36
C GLN A 145 2.24 -6.45 3.69
N TYR A 146 3.30 -6.86 4.42
CA TYR A 146 4.65 -6.94 3.85
C TYR A 146 4.83 -8.19 3.00
N PHE A 147 4.35 -9.34 3.49
CA PHE A 147 4.40 -10.61 2.78
C PHE A 147 3.60 -10.54 1.47
N ARG A 148 2.36 -10.04 1.53
CA ARG A 148 1.52 -9.83 0.34
C ARG A 148 2.20 -8.94 -0.69
N LYS A 149 2.75 -7.80 -0.27
CA LYS A 149 3.47 -6.89 -1.19
C LYS A 149 4.69 -7.55 -1.84
N ALA A 150 5.42 -8.38 -1.09
CA ALA A 150 6.57 -9.11 -1.60
C ALA A 150 6.15 -10.16 -2.64
N ASN A 151 5.08 -10.93 -2.37
CA ASN A 151 4.54 -11.90 -3.32
C ASN A 151 3.96 -11.23 -4.57
N ASP A 152 3.21 -10.15 -4.41
CA ASP A 152 2.68 -9.36 -5.54
C ASP A 152 3.84 -8.84 -6.43
N LEU A 153 4.94 -8.40 -5.81
CA LEU A 153 6.15 -8.00 -6.53
C LEU A 153 6.80 -9.18 -7.24
N GLN A 154 6.98 -10.32 -6.56
CA GLN A 154 7.60 -11.50 -7.14
C GLN A 154 6.81 -11.99 -8.35
N ALA A 155 5.48 -12.15 -8.21
CA ALA A 155 4.60 -12.54 -9.30
C ALA A 155 4.68 -11.57 -10.49
N LYS A 156 4.81 -10.26 -10.21
CA LYS A 156 5.04 -9.26 -11.25
C LYS A 156 6.40 -9.44 -11.94
N LEU A 157 7.47 -9.68 -11.18
CA LEU A 157 8.79 -9.91 -11.75
C LEU A 157 8.77 -11.19 -12.62
N ASP A 158 8.18 -12.28 -12.13
CA ASP A 158 8.06 -13.54 -12.88
C ASP A 158 7.31 -13.36 -14.21
N ALA A 159 6.29 -12.50 -14.22
CA ALA A 159 5.54 -12.18 -15.43
C ALA A 159 6.37 -11.43 -16.48
N TYR A 160 7.39 -10.66 -16.09
CA TYR A 160 8.16 -9.79 -16.99
C TYR A 160 9.60 -10.23 -17.23
N ILE A 161 10.21 -10.95 -16.30
CA ILE A 161 11.66 -11.11 -16.19
C ILE A 161 12.05 -12.59 -16.29
N VAL A 162 13.21 -12.84 -16.88
CA VAL A 162 13.89 -14.15 -16.84
C VAL A 162 15.04 -14.12 -15.84
N ASP A 163 15.29 -15.24 -15.16
CA ASP A 163 16.41 -15.40 -14.23
C ASP A 163 17.77 -15.15 -14.93
N GLY A 164 17.86 -15.53 -16.21
CA GLY A 164 19.04 -15.40 -17.06
C GLY A 164 19.12 -14.08 -17.84
N TYR A 165 19.61 -14.18 -19.08
CA TYR A 165 19.64 -13.11 -20.07
C TYR A 165 19.28 -13.69 -21.43
N ARG A 166 18.40 -13.03 -22.16
CA ARG A 166 18.11 -13.35 -23.57
C ARG A 166 19.26 -12.97 -24.49
N GLU A 167 19.23 -13.51 -25.70
CA GLU A 167 20.07 -13.05 -26.79
C GLU A 167 19.90 -11.55 -27.03
N TRP A 168 21.01 -10.89 -27.35
CA TRP A 168 21.00 -9.46 -27.60
C TRP A 168 20.08 -9.17 -28.78
N THR A 169 19.07 -8.32 -28.55
CA THR A 169 18.15 -7.88 -29.58
C THR A 169 18.14 -6.36 -29.59
N LYS A 170 18.14 -5.76 -30.78
CA LYS A 170 18.13 -4.30 -30.92
C LYS A 170 16.77 -3.72 -30.50
N THR A 171 16.63 -3.43 -29.21
CA THR A 171 15.39 -2.88 -28.64
C THR A 171 15.19 -1.40 -28.94
N PHE A 172 16.26 -0.60 -28.83
CA PHE A 172 16.19 0.85 -28.97
C PHE A 172 16.53 1.28 -30.40
N PRO A 173 15.59 1.87 -31.16
CA PRO A 173 15.85 2.35 -32.51
C PRO A 173 16.75 3.59 -32.47
N ARG A 174 17.52 3.82 -33.54
CA ARG A 174 18.38 5.02 -33.69
C ARG A 174 17.59 6.31 -33.53
N GLU A 175 16.37 6.34 -34.05
CA GLU A 175 15.44 7.47 -33.97
C GLU A 175 15.21 7.95 -32.53
N PHE A 176 15.10 7.02 -31.57
CA PHE A 176 14.94 7.36 -30.16
C PHE A 176 16.09 8.23 -29.64
N PHE A 177 17.33 7.83 -29.94
CA PHE A 177 18.51 8.57 -29.52
C PHE A 177 18.67 9.90 -30.27
N MET A 178 18.26 9.97 -31.55
CA MET A 178 18.23 11.23 -32.29
C MET A 178 17.27 12.23 -31.66
N HIS A 179 16.10 11.78 -31.19
CA HIS A 179 15.20 12.67 -30.46
C HIS A 179 15.77 13.09 -29.10
N LEU A 180 16.57 12.27 -28.41
CA LEU A 180 17.26 12.72 -27.19
C LEU A 180 18.23 13.88 -27.48
N TYR A 181 19.06 13.76 -28.51
CA TYR A 181 19.92 14.86 -28.96
C TYR A 181 19.12 16.12 -29.27
N ARG A 182 18.04 15.99 -30.05
CA ARG A 182 17.14 17.10 -30.38
C ARG A 182 16.54 17.77 -29.15
N LEU A 183 16.04 16.99 -28.18
CA LEU A 183 15.42 17.51 -26.96
C LEU A 183 16.43 18.21 -26.06
N GLU A 184 17.70 17.76 -26.05
CA GLU A 184 18.80 18.45 -25.38
C GLU A 184 19.30 19.70 -26.13
N GLY A 185 18.86 19.94 -27.36
CA GLY A 185 19.37 21.01 -28.22
C GLY A 185 20.82 20.78 -28.69
N VAL A 186 21.28 19.53 -28.70
CA VAL A 186 22.64 19.15 -29.10
C VAL A 186 22.61 18.54 -30.49
N THR A 187 23.49 18.99 -31.38
CA THR A 187 23.63 18.41 -32.72
C THR A 187 24.19 16.98 -32.61
N PRO A 188 23.52 15.97 -33.20
CA PRO A 188 24.04 14.61 -33.21
C PRO A 188 25.33 14.53 -34.04
N PRO A 189 26.26 13.60 -33.72
CA PRO A 189 27.45 13.40 -34.52
C PRO A 189 27.09 12.96 -35.95
N LEU A 190 27.86 13.43 -36.94
CA LEU A 190 27.69 13.08 -38.36
C LEU A 190 28.06 11.62 -38.65
N GLU A 191 28.98 11.07 -37.86
CA GLU A 191 29.43 9.67 -37.94
C GLU A 191 28.73 8.82 -36.87
N ASP A 192 28.57 7.52 -37.13
CA ASP A 192 28.03 6.56 -36.18
C ASP A 192 29.04 6.33 -35.03
N LYS A 193 28.95 7.19 -34.01
CA LYS A 193 29.69 7.10 -32.75
C LYS A 193 28.82 6.47 -31.67
N PRO A 194 29.43 5.78 -30.68
CA PRO A 194 28.72 5.29 -29.51
C PRO A 194 27.94 6.41 -28.81
N TYR A 195 26.74 6.09 -28.33
CA TYR A 195 25.92 7.09 -27.64
C TYR A 195 26.55 7.54 -26.31
N PRO A 196 26.36 8.81 -25.91
CA PRO A 196 26.84 9.33 -24.64
C PRO A 196 26.33 8.49 -23.46
N LYS A 197 27.20 8.19 -22.50
CA LYS A 197 26.83 7.42 -21.29
C LYS A 197 25.63 8.01 -20.53
N ARG A 198 25.43 9.34 -20.61
CA ARG A 198 24.26 10.02 -20.00
C ARG A 198 22.92 9.51 -20.53
N PHE A 199 22.84 9.03 -21.77
CA PHE A 199 21.60 8.48 -22.33
C PHE A 199 21.14 7.21 -21.62
N GLY A 200 22.06 6.44 -21.01
CA GLY A 200 21.67 5.33 -20.14
C GLY A 200 20.79 5.79 -18.96
N LYS A 201 21.07 6.97 -18.40
CA LYS A 201 20.23 7.56 -17.34
C LYS A 201 18.85 7.96 -17.87
N TYR A 202 18.77 8.43 -19.10
CA TYR A 202 17.49 8.75 -19.75
C TYR A 202 16.67 7.53 -20.10
N VAL A 203 17.30 6.47 -20.58
CA VAL A 203 16.60 5.19 -20.79
C VAL A 203 16.05 4.68 -19.46
N MET A 204 16.87 4.69 -18.39
CA MET A 204 16.39 4.31 -17.07
C MET A 204 15.20 5.16 -16.61
N HIS A 205 15.28 6.46 -16.83
CA HIS A 205 14.33 7.41 -16.26
C HIS A 205 13.04 7.59 -17.09
N TYR A 206 13.14 7.58 -18.42
CA TYR A 206 12.02 7.85 -19.32
C TYR A 206 11.40 6.60 -19.91
N ILE A 207 12.02 5.43 -19.74
CA ILE A 207 11.52 4.17 -20.25
C ILE A 207 11.24 3.25 -19.06
N TYR A 208 12.26 2.77 -18.37
CA TYR A 208 12.06 1.77 -17.30
C TYR A 208 11.26 2.33 -16.11
N ASP A 209 11.63 3.49 -15.56
CA ASP A 209 10.91 4.13 -14.45
C ASP A 209 9.44 4.43 -14.80
N THR A 210 9.13 4.66 -16.08
CA THR A 210 7.77 4.94 -16.56
C THR A 210 6.98 3.70 -16.98
N LEU A 211 7.67 2.61 -17.31
CA LEU A 211 7.08 1.32 -17.65
C LEU A 211 6.50 0.70 -16.38
N ASP A 212 7.36 0.43 -15.40
CA ASP A 212 6.96 0.03 -14.05
C ASP A 212 8.09 0.40 -13.06
N PRO A 213 7.82 1.22 -12.03
CA PRO A 213 8.84 1.65 -11.07
C PRO A 213 9.47 0.50 -10.27
N GLU A 214 8.73 -0.56 -9.96
CA GLU A 214 9.22 -1.70 -9.18
C GLU A 214 10.12 -2.59 -10.04
N ILE A 215 9.74 -2.82 -11.30
CA ILE A 215 10.62 -3.48 -12.29
C ILE A 215 11.88 -2.64 -12.48
N ALA A 216 11.76 -1.32 -12.58
CA ALA A 216 12.90 -0.42 -12.68
C ALA A 216 13.81 -0.44 -11.44
N ASP A 217 13.26 -0.58 -10.24
CA ASP A 217 14.02 -0.76 -9.00
C ASP A 217 14.81 -2.07 -9.06
N TYR A 218 14.15 -3.19 -9.37
CA TYR A 218 14.80 -4.49 -9.53
C TYR A 218 15.93 -4.46 -10.57
N LEU A 219 15.68 -3.84 -11.73
CA LEU A 219 16.66 -3.69 -12.80
C LEU A 219 17.91 -2.91 -12.35
N ARG A 220 17.73 -1.85 -11.55
CA ARG A 220 18.85 -1.07 -10.99
C ARG A 220 19.67 -1.86 -9.97
N GLU A 221 19.01 -2.65 -9.13
CA GLU A 221 19.67 -3.50 -8.13
C GLU A 221 20.42 -4.65 -8.79
N ASN A 222 19.87 -5.19 -9.88
CA ASN A 222 20.44 -6.29 -10.67
C ASN A 222 21.13 -5.79 -11.94
N ASN A 223 21.77 -4.62 -11.87
CA ASN A 223 22.41 -4.00 -13.02
C ASN A 223 23.62 -4.86 -13.46
N PRO A 224 23.68 -5.31 -14.73
CA PRO A 224 24.84 -6.02 -15.23
C PRO A 224 26.11 -5.16 -15.15
N ASN A 225 27.27 -5.83 -15.04
CA ASN A 225 28.57 -5.14 -14.97
C ASN A 225 28.71 -4.08 -16.08
N PRO A 226 29.12 -2.84 -15.76
CA PRO A 226 29.20 -1.74 -16.74
C PRO A 226 30.14 -1.98 -17.93
N GLN A 227 31.05 -2.95 -17.83
CA GLN A 227 31.99 -3.37 -18.88
C GLN A 227 31.55 -4.65 -19.61
N GLY A 228 30.43 -5.26 -19.22
CA GLY A 228 29.93 -6.51 -19.78
C GLY A 228 29.02 -6.32 -20.99
N ASN A 229 28.79 -7.41 -21.72
CA ASN A 229 27.91 -7.47 -22.90
C ASN A 229 26.43 -7.70 -22.54
N LYS A 230 26.05 -7.47 -21.28
CA LYS A 230 24.71 -7.74 -20.75
C LYS A 230 24.00 -6.43 -20.47
N HIS A 231 22.73 -6.36 -20.82
CA HIS A 231 21.92 -5.15 -20.68
C HIS A 231 20.54 -5.45 -20.05
N HIS A 232 19.93 -4.43 -19.46
CA HIS A 232 18.63 -4.54 -18.79
C HIS A 232 17.51 -5.09 -19.69
N HIS A 233 17.48 -4.75 -20.99
CA HIS A 233 16.44 -5.26 -21.89
C HIS A 233 16.50 -6.78 -22.09
N GLN A 234 17.68 -7.39 -21.93
CA GLN A 234 17.85 -8.85 -22.04
C GLN A 234 17.30 -9.60 -20.83
N LYS A 235 16.96 -8.91 -19.74
CA LYS A 235 16.29 -9.51 -18.58
C LYS A 235 14.80 -9.72 -18.79
N PHE A 236 14.19 -9.12 -19.80
CA PHE A 236 12.76 -9.28 -20.04
C PHE A 236 12.47 -10.60 -20.77
N ASN A 237 11.44 -11.33 -20.35
CA ASN A 237 10.88 -12.46 -21.12
C ASN A 237 10.14 -11.94 -22.37
N ASP A 238 9.50 -12.82 -23.16
CA ASP A 238 8.79 -12.39 -24.38
C ASP A 238 7.66 -11.40 -24.13
N PHE A 239 6.86 -11.64 -23.08
CA PHE A 239 5.78 -10.75 -22.69
C PHE A 239 6.30 -9.38 -22.22
N GLY A 240 7.30 -9.39 -21.35
CA GLY A 240 7.93 -8.20 -20.82
C GLY A 240 8.66 -7.41 -21.92
N TYR A 241 9.26 -8.09 -22.89
CA TYR A 241 9.91 -7.45 -24.03
C TYR A 241 8.90 -6.74 -24.93
N LYS A 242 7.78 -7.39 -25.23
CA LYS A 242 6.67 -6.76 -25.99
C LYS A 242 6.14 -5.52 -25.26
N SER A 243 5.92 -5.63 -23.96
CA SER A 243 5.47 -4.51 -23.12
C SER A 243 6.49 -3.36 -23.11
N LEU A 244 7.78 -3.67 -23.03
CA LEU A 244 8.86 -2.69 -23.13
C LEU A 244 8.87 -1.99 -24.50
N THR A 245 8.69 -2.73 -25.60
CA THR A 245 8.68 -2.15 -26.95
C THR A 245 7.45 -1.25 -27.18
N ASP A 246 6.27 -1.69 -26.75
CA ASP A 246 5.03 -0.91 -26.89
C ASP A 246 5.13 0.40 -26.08
N HIS A 247 5.67 0.32 -24.87
CA HIS A 247 5.95 1.48 -24.02
C HIS A 247 6.99 2.41 -24.65
N LEU A 248 8.08 1.86 -25.19
CA LEU A 248 9.12 2.63 -25.87
C LEU A 248 8.56 3.45 -27.04
N PHE A 249 7.70 2.86 -27.87
CA PHE A 249 7.07 3.58 -28.98
C PHE A 249 6.07 4.64 -28.50
N SER A 250 5.36 4.39 -27.40
CA SER A 250 4.49 5.37 -26.76
C SER A 250 5.30 6.59 -26.29
N VAL A 251 6.43 6.36 -25.60
CA VAL A 251 7.35 7.42 -25.18
C VAL A 251 7.95 8.15 -26.39
N LEU A 252 8.33 7.42 -27.44
CA LEU A 252 8.84 8.00 -28.68
C LEU A 252 7.82 8.93 -29.34
N GLY A 253 6.54 8.57 -29.34
CA GLY A 253 5.44 9.45 -29.80
C GLY A 253 5.37 10.75 -29.01
N ILE A 254 5.49 10.68 -27.68
CA ILE A 254 5.55 11.87 -26.82
C ILE A 254 6.80 12.70 -27.10
N MET A 255 7.95 12.05 -27.32
CA MET A 255 9.19 12.74 -27.71
C MET A 255 8.97 13.52 -29.00
N LYS A 256 8.38 12.91 -30.04
CA LYS A 256 8.08 13.56 -31.32
C LYS A 256 7.19 14.80 -31.16
N ALA A 257 6.15 14.71 -30.34
CA ALA A 257 5.22 15.81 -30.08
C ALA A 257 5.82 16.93 -29.21
N SER A 258 6.96 16.70 -28.55
CA SER A 258 7.56 17.65 -27.62
C SER A 258 8.62 18.51 -28.30
N ILE A 259 8.59 19.82 -28.04
CA ILE A 259 9.50 20.79 -28.67
C ILE A 259 10.87 20.86 -28.00
N ASN A 260 10.96 20.56 -26.71
CA ASN A 260 12.18 20.60 -25.91
C ASN A 260 12.08 19.62 -24.73
N LEU A 261 13.18 19.45 -24.01
CA LEU A 261 13.28 18.51 -22.89
C LEU A 261 12.27 18.78 -21.76
N GLU A 262 12.00 20.05 -21.44
CA GLU A 262 11.07 20.41 -20.36
C GLU A 262 9.63 20.04 -20.72
N LYS A 263 9.19 20.38 -21.94
CA LYS A 263 7.86 20.00 -22.42
C LYS A 263 7.71 18.49 -22.55
N PHE A 264 8.78 17.80 -22.93
CA PHE A 264 8.80 16.34 -22.93
C PHE A 264 8.57 15.76 -21.53
N LYS A 265 9.27 16.23 -20.50
CA LYS A 265 9.08 15.76 -19.12
C LYS A 265 7.66 16.03 -18.62
N GLU A 266 7.09 17.19 -18.95
CA GLU A 266 5.72 17.54 -18.60
C GLU A 266 4.73 16.56 -19.24
N ASN A 267 4.77 16.41 -20.57
CA ASN A 267 3.90 15.52 -21.33
C ASN A 267 4.05 14.06 -20.88
N LEU A 268 5.28 13.61 -20.61
CA LEU A 268 5.57 12.27 -20.10
C LEU A 268 4.95 12.06 -18.71
N SER A 269 4.99 13.07 -17.85
CA SER A 269 4.40 13.00 -16.51
C SER A 269 2.88 13.00 -16.51
N ILE A 270 2.26 13.59 -17.54
CA ILE A 270 0.82 13.56 -17.78
C ILE A 270 0.41 12.17 -18.30
N ALA A 271 1.15 11.64 -19.27
CA ALA A 271 0.87 10.32 -19.84
C ALA A 271 1.10 9.17 -18.83
N PHE A 272 2.10 9.31 -17.95
CA PHE A 272 2.49 8.27 -17.00
C PHE A 272 2.57 8.82 -15.55
N PRO A 273 1.42 9.11 -14.90
CA PRO A 273 1.39 9.75 -13.59
C PRO A 273 1.89 8.84 -12.45
N ASN A 274 1.66 7.54 -12.55
CA ASN A 274 2.06 6.55 -11.53
C ASN A 274 3.58 6.52 -11.32
N ALA A 275 4.35 6.66 -12.40
CA ALA A 275 5.81 6.74 -12.37
C ALA A 275 6.31 7.95 -11.59
N ARG A 276 5.65 9.10 -11.75
CA ARG A 276 5.98 10.34 -11.03
C ARG A 276 5.75 10.19 -9.53
N THR A 277 4.59 9.67 -9.13
CA THR A 277 4.22 9.48 -7.72
C THR A 277 5.18 8.53 -7.03
N ARG A 278 5.45 7.36 -7.62
CA ARG A 278 6.36 6.37 -7.05
C ARG A 278 7.81 6.86 -6.99
N ARG A 279 8.29 7.57 -8.02
CA ARG A 279 9.62 8.19 -8.00
C ARG A 279 9.77 9.18 -6.83
N ARG A 280 8.74 10.00 -6.57
CA ARG A 280 8.75 10.94 -5.44
C ARG A 280 8.83 10.20 -4.11
N SER A 281 8.05 9.13 -3.94
CA SER A 281 8.13 8.25 -2.77
C SER A 281 9.53 7.63 -2.61
N ARG A 282 10.13 7.13 -3.70
CA ARG A 282 11.50 6.58 -3.72
C ARG A 282 12.55 7.62 -3.30
N LEU A 283 12.48 8.83 -3.84
CA LEU A 283 13.39 9.93 -3.46
C LEU A 283 13.25 10.28 -1.98
N ASN A 284 12.03 10.28 -1.45
CA ASN A 284 11.78 10.51 -0.03
C ASN A 284 12.38 9.40 0.84
N VAL A 285 12.20 8.13 0.46
CA VAL A 285 12.78 6.97 1.17
C VAL A 285 14.30 7.02 1.15
N ASN A 286 14.92 7.28 0.00
CA ASN A 286 16.38 7.38 -0.11
C ASN A 286 16.94 8.56 0.70
N LYS A 287 16.21 9.69 0.73
CA LYS A 287 16.57 10.84 1.57
C LYS A 287 16.45 10.49 3.06
N ALA A 288 15.42 9.75 3.47
CA ALA A 288 15.25 9.28 4.84
C ALA A 288 16.35 8.28 5.24
N ARG A 289 16.69 7.31 4.37
CA ARG A 289 17.81 6.37 4.57
C ARG A 289 19.14 7.09 4.70
N LYS A 290 19.40 8.07 3.83
CA LYS A 290 20.64 8.87 3.90
C LYS A 290 20.73 9.65 5.20
N LYS A 291 19.64 10.30 5.61
CA LYS A 291 19.53 11.00 6.90
C LYS A 291 19.76 10.03 8.07
N ALA A 292 19.16 8.84 8.04
CA ALA A 292 19.36 7.81 9.07
C ALA A 292 20.81 7.31 9.12
N ASN A 293 21.47 7.11 7.97
CA ASN A 293 22.88 6.73 7.92
C ASN A 293 23.82 7.84 8.40
N GLU A 294 23.49 9.11 8.13
CA GLU A 294 24.19 10.28 8.67
C GLU A 294 24.03 10.36 10.21
N LEU A 295 22.85 10.02 10.74
CA LEU A 295 22.59 9.90 12.18
C LEU A 295 23.33 8.70 12.82
N ASN A 296 23.37 7.54 12.16
CA ASN A 296 24.10 6.35 12.66
C ASN A 296 25.62 6.59 12.68
N ASN A 297 26.17 7.31 11.70
CA ASN A 297 27.59 7.71 11.71
C ASN A 297 27.95 8.74 12.79
N SER A 298 26.96 9.36 13.45
CA SER A 298 27.16 10.23 14.63
C SER A 298 27.13 9.48 15.96
N GLY A 299 27.13 8.14 15.94
CA GLY A 299 27.31 7.31 17.14
C GLY A 299 26.03 7.07 17.94
N GLN A 300 24.85 7.10 17.32
CA GLN A 300 23.63 6.65 17.97
C GLN A 300 22.88 5.63 17.09
N ILE A 301 22.84 4.39 17.62
CA ILE A 301 21.93 3.26 17.33
C ILE A 301 22.44 2.19 16.33
N GLY A 302 22.32 0.92 16.73
CA GLY A 302 22.87 -0.27 16.08
C GLY A 302 21.93 -0.98 15.07
N LEU A 303 22.49 -1.98 14.40
CA LEU A 303 22.07 -2.63 13.14
C LEU A 303 20.70 -3.35 13.11
N PHE A 304 19.85 -3.25 14.15
CA PHE A 304 18.59 -4.01 14.25
C PHE A 304 17.29 -3.18 14.29
N ASP A 305 17.36 -1.86 14.10
CA ASP A 305 16.18 -0.98 14.13
C ASP A 305 15.33 -0.97 12.82
N TYR A 306 15.67 -1.80 11.84
CA TYR A 306 15.08 -1.74 10.49
C TYR A 306 13.84 -2.63 10.25
N LEU A 307 13.36 -3.34 11.27
CA LEU A 307 12.03 -3.97 11.25
C LEU A 307 11.13 -3.24 12.24
N PRO A 308 9.89 -2.86 11.89
CA PRO A 308 8.91 -2.42 12.87
C PRO A 308 8.74 -3.55 13.89
N ASN A 309 9.26 -3.36 15.10
CA ASN A 309 9.02 -4.29 16.19
C ASN A 309 7.54 -4.13 16.61
N PRO A 310 6.69 -5.16 16.46
CA PRO A 310 5.28 -5.09 16.85
C PRO A 310 5.08 -4.83 18.35
N ASN A 311 6.14 -4.93 19.17
CA ASN A 311 6.13 -4.65 20.60
C ASN A 311 6.87 -3.35 21.00
N SER A 312 7.20 -2.46 20.07
CA SER A 312 7.74 -1.14 20.42
C SER A 312 6.62 -0.22 20.91
N SER A 313 6.65 0.15 22.19
CA SER A 313 5.70 1.03 22.88
C SER A 313 5.78 2.51 22.48
N LYS A 314 6.34 2.85 21.30
CA LYS A 314 6.19 4.19 20.73
C LYS A 314 4.88 4.28 19.96
N GLN A 315 3.79 4.36 20.70
CA GLN A 315 2.57 4.99 20.22
C GLN A 315 2.93 6.41 19.75
N SER A 316 2.57 6.74 18.52
CA SER A 316 2.34 8.12 18.12
C SER A 316 1.25 8.68 19.03
N LYS A 317 1.64 9.35 20.11
CA LYS A 317 0.74 10.22 20.86
C LYS A 317 0.34 11.35 19.92
N PHE A 318 -0.91 11.31 19.43
CA PHE A 318 -1.56 12.53 18.98
C PHE A 318 -1.94 13.31 20.24
N ASN A 319 -1.03 14.19 20.69
CA ASN A 319 -1.39 15.25 21.63
C ASN A 319 -2.09 16.34 20.81
N PHE A 320 -3.39 16.51 21.01
CA PHE A 320 -4.03 17.82 20.79
C PHE A 320 -3.59 18.70 21.96
N GLU A 321 -2.53 19.47 21.76
CA GLU A 321 -2.19 20.59 22.63
C GLU A 321 -2.60 21.87 21.90
N ASP A 322 -3.43 22.67 22.58
CA ASP A 322 -3.96 23.94 22.12
C ASP A 322 -2.83 24.87 21.61
N GLU A 323 -2.96 25.33 20.38
CA GLU A 323 -2.09 26.38 19.82
C GLU A 323 -2.37 27.72 20.53
N ASN A 324 -1.68 27.93 21.64
CA ASN A 324 -1.48 29.27 22.19
C ASN A 324 -0.36 29.97 21.41
N THR A 325 -0.77 31.00 20.65
CA THR A 325 -0.04 32.18 20.18
C THR A 325 1.46 32.26 20.47
N GLU A 326 2.27 31.96 19.45
CA GLU A 326 3.55 32.63 19.23
C GLU A 326 3.70 33.01 17.74
N GLU A 327 3.82 34.30 17.46
CA GLU A 327 3.95 34.88 16.12
C GLU A 327 5.27 34.46 15.45
N LYS A 328 5.23 33.41 14.62
CA LYS A 328 6.33 33.11 13.70
C LYS A 328 6.30 34.05 12.49
N GLN A 329 7.42 34.71 12.22
CA GLN A 329 7.60 35.61 11.08
C GLN A 329 7.26 34.93 9.75
N ILE A 330 6.28 35.52 9.06
CA ILE A 330 5.70 35.02 7.82
C ILE A 330 6.59 35.42 6.62
N SER A 331 6.89 34.46 5.73
CA SER A 331 7.67 34.69 4.49
C SER A 331 7.02 35.73 3.55
N SER A 332 7.82 36.35 2.68
CA SER A 332 7.34 37.37 1.73
C SER A 332 6.22 36.87 0.80
N PHE A 333 6.26 35.59 0.43
CA PHE A 333 5.22 34.92 -0.36
C PHE A 333 3.87 34.88 0.38
N ASN A 334 3.91 34.61 1.69
CA ASN A 334 2.72 34.51 2.52
C ASN A 334 2.12 35.90 2.85
N LYS A 335 2.90 37.00 2.83
CA LYS A 335 2.37 38.37 2.92
C LYS A 335 1.49 38.75 1.72
N SER A 336 1.92 38.37 0.51
CA SER A 336 1.15 38.59 -0.73
C SER A 336 -0.19 37.86 -0.69
N LEU A 337 -0.18 36.59 -0.26
CA LEU A 337 -1.37 35.75 -0.10
C LEU A 337 -2.34 36.31 0.94
N LYS A 338 -1.85 36.75 2.10
CA LYS A 338 -2.69 37.34 3.15
C LYS A 338 -3.34 38.67 2.68
N LYS A 339 -2.65 39.44 1.83
CA LYS A 339 -3.17 40.68 1.24
C LYS A 339 -4.25 40.43 0.19
N GLY A 340 -4.15 39.34 -0.57
CA GLY A 340 -5.20 38.90 -1.50
C GLY A 340 -6.43 38.31 -0.81
N LEU A 341 -6.24 37.60 0.31
CA LEU A 341 -7.34 37.02 1.10
C LEU A 341 -8.12 38.07 1.91
N ASN A 342 -7.47 39.16 2.32
CA ASN A 342 -8.13 40.28 3.02
C ASN A 342 -8.62 41.39 2.08
N TRP A 343 -8.69 41.13 0.77
CA TRP A 343 -9.19 42.12 -0.18
C TRP A 343 -10.71 42.20 -0.10
N ASN A 344 -11.22 43.33 0.41
CA ASN A 344 -12.64 43.66 0.41
C ASN A 344 -12.94 44.67 -0.71
N PRO A 345 -13.77 44.33 -1.71
CA PRO A 345 -14.10 45.23 -2.81
C PRO A 345 -14.85 46.52 -2.41
N LYS A 346 -15.29 46.66 -1.16
CA LYS A 346 -16.00 47.85 -0.67
C LYS A 346 -15.10 48.98 -0.14
N ASP A 347 -13.78 48.75 -0.03
CA ASP A 347 -12.85 49.73 0.55
C ASP A 347 -12.23 50.68 -0.49
N ASN A 348 -12.64 50.59 -1.77
CA ASN A 348 -12.18 51.46 -2.86
C ASN A 348 -13.37 52.08 -3.61
N ASN A 349 -14.26 52.77 -2.88
CA ASN A 349 -15.20 53.75 -3.45
C ASN A 349 -15.05 55.09 -2.74
#